data_AF-A0A9D7X147-F1
#
_entry.id   AF-A0A9D7X147-F1
#
_cell.length_a   1.000
_cell.length_b   1.000
_cell.length_c   1.000
_cell.angle_alpha   90.00
_cell.angle_beta   90.00
_cell.angle_gamma   90.00
#
_symmetry.space_group_name_H-M   'P 1'
#
loop_
_entity.id
_entity.type
_entity.pdbx_description
1 polymer ?
#
loop_
_entity_poly.entity_id
_entity_poly.type
_entity_poly.pdbx_seq_one_letter_code
_entity_poly.pdbx_strand_id
1 'polypeptide(L)' 'MINPLYDQIAFLPGLLGRLQNAGVYDMDNALFPDLWQANTAQFRSYMKYYISDHRPFWMQVGV' A
#
# COMPACT_ATOMS: atom_id res chain seq x y z
N MET A 1 -5.01 -17.83 1.75
CA MET A 1 -4.72 -17.25 0.43
C MET A 1 -5.89 -16.36 0.04
N ILE A 2 -5.78 -15.06 0.28
CA ILE A 2 -6.73 -14.06 -0.23
C ILE A 2 -6.10 -13.55 -1.54
N ASN A 3 -6.83 -13.63 -2.65
CA ASN A 3 -6.44 -13.01 -3.91
C ASN A 3 -6.88 -11.53 -3.85
N PRO A 4 -5.98 -10.56 -3.61
CA PRO A 4 -6.37 -9.17 -3.51
C PRO A 4 -6.34 -8.59 -4.92
N LEU A 5 -7.46 -8.66 -5.63
CA LEU A 5 -7.66 -7.92 -6.88
C LEU A 5 -7.57 -6.39 -6.71
N TYR A 6 -7.31 -5.90 -5.48
CA TYR A 6 -7.33 -4.49 -5.10
C TYR A 6 -6.01 -3.74 -5.30
N ASP A 7 -4.87 -4.43 -5.39
CA ASP A 7 -3.56 -3.78 -5.55
C ASP A 7 -3.12 -3.80 -7.03
N GLN A 8 -3.93 -3.21 -7.91
CA GLN A 8 -3.58 -3.05 -9.33
C GLN A 8 -3.22 -1.60 -9.63
N ILE A 9 -2.04 -1.39 -10.21
CA ILE A 9 -1.57 -0.07 -10.66
C ILE A 9 -1.51 -0.10 -12.18
N ALA A 10 -2.22 0.82 -12.84
CA ALA A 10 -2.18 0.99 -14.29
C ALA A 10 -1.18 2.09 -14.68
N PHE A 11 -0.37 1.83 -15.71
CA PHE A 11 0.59 2.79 -16.26
C PHE A 11 0.25 3.13 -17.70
N LEU A 12 0.55 4.37 -18.08
CA LEU A 12 0.47 4.79 -19.48
C LEU A 12 1.60 4.13 -20.29
N PRO A 13 1.35 3.61 -21.50
CA PRO A 13 2.38 2.93 -22.29
C PRO A 13 3.65 3.77 -22.51
N GLY A 14 3.51 5.09 -22.70
CA GLY A 14 4.64 6.02 -22.87
C GLY A 14 5.52 6.21 -21.62
N LEU A 15 5.08 5.73 -20.46
CA LEU A 15 5.81 5.83 -19.20
C LEU A 15 6.65 4.58 -18.91
N LEU A 16 6.34 3.44 -19.54
CA LEU A 16 6.96 2.14 -19.22
C LEU A 16 8.48 2.16 -19.41
N GLY A 17 8.99 2.87 -20.42
CA GLY A 17 10.44 2.98 -20.66
C GLY A 17 11.20 3.82 -19.64
N ARG A 18 10.51 4.58 -18.79
CA ARG A 18 11.09 5.43 -17.75
C ARG A 18 10.72 4.97 -16.34
N LEU A 19 9.84 3.98 -16.21
CA LEU A 19 9.42 3.47 -14.92
C LEU A 19 10.56 2.66 -14.30
N GLN A 20 11.07 3.14 -13.16
CA GLN A 20 12.13 2.45 -12.42
C GLN A 20 11.55 1.56 -11.33
N ASN A 21 10.51 2.03 -10.64
CA ASN A 21 9.85 1.28 -9.58
C ASN A 21 8.42 1.80 -9.36
N ALA A 22 7.55 0.97 -8.79
CA ALA A 22 6.24 1.37 -8.34
C ALA A 22 5.74 0.42 -7.24
N GLY A 23 4.82 0.92 -6.42
CA GLY A 23 4.23 0.09 -5.38
C GLY A 23 3.13 0.77 -4.61
N VAL A 24 2.62 0.00 -3.65
CA VAL A 24 1.69 0.45 -2.62
C VAL A 24 2.50 0.67 -1.36
N TYR A 25 2.26 1.78 -0.67
CA TYR A 25 2.90 2.01 0.61
C TYR A 25 2.27 1.11 1.68
N ASP A 26 3.08 0.25 2.31
CA ASP A 26 2.66 -0.64 3.39
C ASP A 26 2.51 0.13 4.70
N MET A 27 1.35 0.78 4.86
CA MET A 27 1.03 1.51 6.09
C MET A 27 0.88 0.58 7.29
N ASP A 28 0.45 -0.66 7.09
CA ASP A 28 0.13 -1.57 8.17
C ASP A 28 1.36 -1.92 8.99
N ASN A 29 2.47 -2.18 8.29
CA ASN A 29 3.74 -2.46 8.91
C ASN A 29 4.52 -1.20 9.31
N ALA A 30 4.35 -0.08 8.58
CA ALA A 30 5.13 1.13 8.81
C ALA A 30 4.67 1.96 10.02
N LEU A 31 3.36 2.05 10.29
CA LEU A 31 2.84 3.00 11.28
C LEU A 31 2.66 2.40 12.68
N PHE A 32 2.30 1.11 12.78
CA PHE A 32 2.09 0.46 14.08
C PHE A 32 2.58 -0.99 14.11
N PRO A 33 3.89 -1.24 13.89
CA PRO A 33 4.44 -2.59 13.80
C PRO A 33 4.18 -3.43 15.05
N ASP A 34 4.29 -2.83 16.23
CA ASP A 34 4.05 -3.54 17.51
C ASP A 34 2.56 -3.91 17.70
N LEU A 35 1.66 -3.02 17.28
CA LEU A 35 0.21 -3.26 17.37
C LEU A 35 -0.25 -4.32 16.36
N TRP A 36 0.35 -4.31 15.15
CA TRP A 36 0.13 -5.35 14.14
C TRP A 36 0.50 -6.74 14.66
N GLN A 37 1.67 -6.87 15.31
CA GLN A 37 2.14 -8.13 15.87
C GLN A 37 1.33 -8.58 17.09
N ALA A 38 0.92 -7.65 17.96
CA ALA A 38 0.26 -7.97 19.21
C ALA A 38 -1.24 -8.31 19.06
N ASN A 39 -1.98 -7.55 18.25
CA ASN A 39 -3.43 -7.74 18.13
C ASN A 39 -3.98 -7.20 16.81
N THR A 40 -4.03 -8.06 15.80
CA THR A 40 -4.48 -7.71 14.44
C THR A 40 -5.94 -7.26 14.39
N ALA A 41 -6.81 -7.71 15.30
CA ALA A 41 -8.22 -7.30 15.32
C ALA A 41 -8.40 -5.86 15.84
N GLN A 42 -7.65 -5.50 16.88
CA GLN A 42 -7.62 -4.15 17.42
C GLN A 42 -6.93 -3.18 16.46
N PHE A 43 -5.82 -3.61 15.85
CA PHE A 43 -5.16 -2.90 14.77
C PHE A 43 -6.12 -2.56 13.63
N ARG A 44 -6.88 -3.54 13.12
CA ARG A 44 -7.87 -3.33 12.05
C ARG A 44 -8.99 -2.38 12.46
N SER A 45 -9.47 -2.45 13.70
CA SER A 45 -10.45 -1.48 14.21
C SER A 45 -9.87 -0.07 14.25
N TYR A 46 -8.61 0.08 14.66
CA TYR A 46 -7.93 1.37 14.68
C TYR A 46 -7.73 1.92 13.26
N MET A 47 -7.19 1.12 12.32
CA MET A 47 -7.01 1.51 10.93
C MET A 47 -8.30 1.91 10.23
N LYS A 48 -9.38 1.16 10.46
CA LYS A 48 -10.69 1.44 9.85
C LYS A 48 -11.21 2.87 10.12
N TYR A 49 -10.86 3.45 11.27
CA TYR A 49 -11.31 4.80 11.64
C TYR A 49 -10.26 5.90 11.37
N TYR A 50 -8.97 5.58 11.40
CA TYR A 50 -7.90 6.58 11.32
C TYR A 50 -7.19 6.63 9.96
N ILE A 51 -7.18 5.54 9.19
CA ILE A 51 -6.49 5.40 7.91
C ILE A 51 -7.47 4.74 6.95
N SER A 52 -8.46 5.55 6.53
CA SER A 52 -9.59 5.14 5.69
C SER A 52 -9.15 4.56 4.34
N ASP A 53 -8.75 3.28 4.25
CA ASP A 53 -8.43 2.53 3.00
C ASP A 53 -7.52 3.27 2.00
N HIS A 54 -6.88 4.35 2.45
CA HIS A 54 -6.03 5.20 1.67
C HIS A 54 -4.70 4.49 1.66
N ARG A 55 -4.51 3.68 0.63
CA ARG A 55 -3.22 3.07 0.31
C ARG A 55 -2.52 4.00 -0.67
N PRO A 56 -1.56 4.84 -0.22
CA PRO A 56 -0.86 5.70 -1.15
C PRO A 56 -0.10 4.86 -2.17
N PHE A 57 -0.42 5.08 -3.44
CA PHE A 57 0.35 4.53 -4.54
C PHE A 57 1.51 5.47 -4.83
N TRP A 58 2.65 4.90 -5.19
CA TRP A 58 3.81 5.67 -5.58
C TRP A 58 4.48 5.05 -6.81
N MET A 59 5.21 5.89 -7.55
CA MET A 59 6.07 5.46 -8.64
C MET A 59 7.34 6.30 -8.69
N GLN A 60 8.43 5.68 -9.10
CA GLN A 60 9.70 6.32 -9.39
C GLN A 60 9.93 6.33 -10.90
N VAL A 61 10.14 7.52 -11.46
CA VAL A 61 10.37 7.74 -12.88
C VAL A 61 11.79 8.24 -13.08
N GLY A 62 12.54 7.59 -13.97
CA GLY A 62 13.86 8.02 -14.39
C GLY A 62 13.80 9.28 -15.26
N VAL A 63 14.80 10.15 -15.09
CA VAL A 63 15.00 11.33 -15.95
C VAL A 63 15.33 10.86 -17.36
#